data_AF-A0AAE8M740-F1
#
_entry.id   AF-A0AAE8M740-F1
#
_cell.length_a   1.000
_cell.length_b   1.000
_cell.length_c   1.000
_cell.angle_alpha   90.00
_cell.angle_beta   90.00
_cell.angle_gamma   90.00
#
_symmetry.space_group_name_H-M   'P 1'
#
loop_
_entity.id
_entity.type
_entity.pdbx_description
1 polymer ?
#
loop_
_entity_poly.entity_id
_entity_poly.type
_entity_poly.pdbx_seq_one_letter_code
_entity_poly.pdbx_strand_id
1 'polypeptide(L)'
;MGYPCQVFHASELPERVQTNLSGRKRKLEQGAKNVDLSSCELLGMLQYKCEIKEPAKWDSPVQCFAVERLFRKCADKKGSFMAETTAWEGKDYPAVGQKSDDGKDGKDKAPPQHYHWPLSWNSPDAAK
;
A
#
# COMPACT_ATOMS: atom_id res chain seq x y z
N MET A 1 -12.77 14.84 -12.65
CA MET A 1 -13.39 13.50 -12.52
C MET A 1 -12.31 12.55 -12.02
N GLY A 2 -12.35 12.14 -10.75
CA GLY A 2 -11.44 11.12 -10.22
C GLY A 2 -11.88 9.74 -10.71
N TYR A 3 -10.94 8.91 -11.18
CA TYR A 3 -11.26 7.51 -11.49
C TYR A 3 -11.53 6.76 -10.18
N PRO A 4 -12.55 5.88 -10.13
CA PRO A 4 -12.81 5.09 -8.94
C PRO A 4 -11.59 4.24 -8.60
N CYS A 5 -10.99 4.48 -7.43
CA CYS A 5 -9.93 3.64 -6.90
C CYS A 5 -10.54 2.29 -6.51
N GLN A 6 -10.30 1.26 -7.31
CA GLN A 6 -10.73 -0.09 -6.97
C GLN A 6 -9.86 -0.63 -5.84
N VAL A 7 -10.50 -0.93 -4.70
CA VAL A 7 -9.85 -1.59 -3.58
C VAL A 7 -9.90 -3.10 -3.81
N PHE A 8 -8.76 -3.77 -3.61
CA PHE A 8 -8.62 -5.21 -3.72
C PHE A 8 -7.52 -5.70 -2.77
N HIS A 9 -7.50 -7.00 -2.49
CA HIS A 9 -6.50 -7.55 -1.58
C HIS A 9 -5.12 -7.61 -2.24
N ALA A 10 -4.04 -7.39 -1.49
CA ALA A 10 -2.68 -7.34 -2.04
C ALA A 10 -2.29 -8.62 -2.82
N SER A 11 -2.84 -9.78 -2.45
CA SER A 11 -2.63 -11.05 -3.16
C SER A 11 -3.19 -11.07 -4.58
N GLU A 12 -4.19 -10.23 -4.88
CA GLU A 12 -4.78 -10.12 -6.23
C GLU A 12 -3.95 -9.22 -7.15
N LEU A 13 -2.93 -8.52 -6.63
CA LEU A 13 -2.14 -7.56 -7.40
C LEU A 13 -1.52 -8.14 -8.69
N PRO A 14 -0.94 -9.36 -8.69
CA PRO A 14 -0.38 -9.97 -9.91
C PRO A 14 -1.43 -10.19 -11.01
N GLU A 15 -2.70 -10.39 -10.66
CA GLU A 15 -3.80 -10.55 -11.61
C GLU A 15 -4.35 -9.19 -12.05
N ARG A 16 -4.59 -8.29 -11.10
CA ARG A 16 -5.15 -6.95 -11.37
C ARG A 16 -4.29 -6.13 -12.30
N VAL A 17 -2.97 -6.19 -12.13
CA VAL A 17 -2.01 -5.44 -12.95
C VAL A 17 -2.09 -5.80 -14.43
N GLN A 18 -2.58 -7.00 -14.77
CA GLN A 18 -2.74 -7.46 -16.15
C GLN A 18 -3.81 -6.70 -16.92
N THR A 19 -4.69 -5.97 -16.24
CA THR A 19 -5.78 -5.21 -16.84
C THR A 19 -5.55 -3.71 -16.69
N ASN A 20 -6.03 -2.95 -17.66
CA ASN A 20 -6.01 -1.50 -17.62
C ASN A 20 -7.27 -0.95 -16.90
N LEU A 21 -7.35 0.37 -16.73
CA LEU A 21 -8.48 1.01 -16.05
C LEU A 21 -9.84 0.81 -16.76
N SER A 22 -9.84 0.38 -18.02
CA SER A 22 -11.06 0.02 -18.76
C SER A 22 -11.45 -1.46 -18.62
N GLY A 23 -10.75 -2.20 -17.75
CA GLY A 23 -10.96 -3.64 -17.55
C GLY A 23 -10.42 -4.54 -18.67
N ARG A 24 -9.76 -3.97 -19.69
CA ARG A 24 -9.18 -4.75 -20.79
C ARG A 24 -7.78 -5.22 -20.44
N LYS A 25 -7.43 -6.43 -20.89
CA LYS A 25 -6.06 -6.96 -20.76
C LYS A 25 -5.05 -6.00 -21.41
N ARG A 26 -3.97 -5.71 -20.69
CA ARG A 26 -2.84 -4.89 -21.17
C ARG A 26 -2.11 -5.64 -22.28
N LYS A 27 -1.70 -4.89 -23.30
CA LYS A 27 -0.87 -5.39 -24.38
C LYS A 27 0.56 -4.97 -24.11
N LEU A 28 1.47 -5.92 -24.00
CA LEU A 28 2.87 -5.66 -23.73
C LEU A 28 3.66 -5.56 -25.03
N GLU A 29 4.80 -4.90 -24.94
CA GLU A 29 5.79 -4.89 -26.01
C GLU A 29 6.56 -6.21 -26.05
N GLN A 30 7.19 -6.51 -27.19
CA GLN A 30 8.18 -7.61 -27.34
C GLN A 30 7.66 -9.05 -27.10
N GLY A 31 6.35 -9.30 -27.21
CA GLY A 31 5.80 -10.67 -27.18
C GLY A 31 5.58 -11.25 -25.78
N ALA A 32 5.83 -10.47 -24.72
CA ALA A 32 5.44 -10.83 -23.36
C ALA A 32 3.91 -10.96 -23.26
N LYS A 33 3.43 -12.03 -22.61
CA LYS A 33 1.99 -12.32 -22.48
C LYS A 33 1.35 -11.66 -21.26
N ASN A 34 2.12 -11.47 -20.18
CA ASN A 34 1.68 -10.97 -18.88
C ASN A 34 2.76 -10.04 -18.29
N VAL A 35 2.34 -9.06 -17.52
CA VAL A 35 3.20 -8.17 -16.76
C VAL A 35 3.85 -9.00 -15.67
N ASP A 36 5.17 -8.97 -15.61
CA ASP A 36 5.92 -9.49 -14.48
C ASP A 36 6.30 -8.31 -13.56
N LEU A 37 5.72 -8.28 -12.36
CA LEU A 37 5.96 -7.21 -11.39
C LEU A 37 7.41 -7.18 -10.92
N SER A 38 8.08 -8.33 -10.87
CA SER A 38 9.45 -8.44 -10.33
C SER A 38 10.50 -7.80 -11.24
N SER A 39 10.26 -7.78 -12.56
CA SER A 39 11.10 -7.11 -13.55
C SER A 39 10.80 -5.61 -13.72
N CYS A 40 9.74 -5.10 -13.09
CA CYS A 40 9.45 -3.66 -13.09
C CYS A 40 10.35 -2.91 -12.09
N GLU A 41 10.69 -1.66 -12.41
CA GLU A 41 11.45 -0.75 -11.56
C GLU A 41 10.70 -0.53 -10.23
N LEU A 42 11.38 -0.77 -9.09
CA LEU A 42 10.84 -0.51 -7.75
C LEU A 42 11.20 0.92 -7.30
N LEU A 43 10.19 1.68 -6.93
CA LEU A 43 10.30 3.07 -6.47
C LEU A 43 9.73 3.19 -5.05
N GLY A 44 10.39 3.98 -4.21
CA GLY A 44 9.95 4.27 -2.84
C GLY A 44 9.53 5.72 -2.68
N MET A 45 8.50 5.95 -1.86
CA MET A 45 8.06 7.28 -1.44
C MET A 45 7.82 7.29 0.07
N LEU A 46 8.45 8.22 0.76
CA LEU A 46 8.19 8.46 2.18
C LEU A 46 6.96 9.36 2.33
N GLN A 47 5.96 8.88 3.06
CA GLN A 47 4.79 9.63 3.48
C GLN A 47 4.76 9.74 5.00
N TYR A 48 3.95 10.67 5.52
CA TYR A 48 3.73 10.78 6.96
C TYR A 48 2.25 10.63 7.27
N LYS A 49 1.94 9.76 8.24
CA LYS A 49 0.60 9.65 8.82
C LYS A 49 0.58 10.37 10.15
N CYS A 50 -0.23 11.42 10.25
CA CYS A 50 -0.39 12.18 11.48
C CYS A 50 -1.73 11.87 12.14
N GLU A 51 -1.70 11.64 13.45
CA GLU A 51 -2.87 11.37 14.28
C GLU A 51 -2.87 12.33 15.48
N ILE A 52 -4.05 12.87 15.80
CA ILE A 52 -4.25 13.66 17.03
C ILE A 52 -4.52 12.68 18.16
N LYS A 53 -3.74 12.72 19.24
CA LYS A 53 -3.84 11.75 20.33
C LYS A 53 -5.17 11.78 21.07
N GLU A 54 -5.68 12.98 21.29
CA GLU A 54 -6.88 13.25 22.07
C GLU A 54 -7.72 14.32 21.35
N PRO A 55 -8.48 13.96 20.29
CA PRO A 55 -9.17 14.94 19.44
C PRO A 55 -10.17 15.85 20.17
N ALA A 56 -10.64 15.43 21.35
CA ALA A 56 -11.57 16.21 22.18
C ALA A 56 -10.89 17.33 23.00
N LYS A 57 -9.55 17.34 23.11
CA LYS A 57 -8.80 18.39 23.80
C LYS A 57 -8.20 19.33 22.77
N TRP A 58 -8.39 20.63 22.97
CA TRP A 58 -7.95 21.67 22.04
C TRP A 58 -6.42 21.76 21.89
N ASP A 59 -5.66 21.38 22.93
CA ASP A 59 -4.19 21.40 22.97
C ASP A 59 -3.59 19.99 22.84
N SER A 60 -4.28 19.09 22.13
CA SER A 60 -3.81 17.72 21.98
C SER A 60 -2.62 17.64 21.01
N PRO A 61 -1.56 16.89 21.36
CA PRO A 61 -0.41 16.75 20.49
C PRO A 61 -0.74 15.94 19.23
N VAL A 62 -0.20 16.42 18.10
CA VAL A 62 -0.19 15.70 16.82
C VAL A 62 1.02 14.78 16.79
N GLN A 63 0.82 13.48 16.61
CA GLN A 63 1.90 12.53 16.40
C GLN A 63 1.94 12.07 14.95
N CYS A 64 3.07 12.27 14.29
CA CYS A 64 3.30 11.84 12.91
C CYS A 64 4.25 10.65 12.86
N PHE A 65 3.92 9.68 12.01
CA PHE A 65 4.68 8.47 11.78
C PHE A 65 5.09 8.39 10.31
N ALA A 66 6.35 8.03 10.07
CA ALA A 66 6.84 7.75 8.73
C ALA A 66 6.18 6.48 8.18
N VAL A 67 5.69 6.56 6.93
CA VAL A 67 5.07 5.47 6.19
C VAL A 67 5.75 5.39 4.83
N GLU A 68 6.55 4.36 4.63
CA GLU A 68 7.14 4.09 3.32
C GLU A 68 6.11 3.43 2.40
N ARG A 69 5.97 3.97 1.19
CA ARG A 69 5.11 3.45 0.14
C ARG A 69 5.97 2.98 -1.03
N LEU A 70 5.70 1.78 -1.49
CA LEU A 70 6.45 1.14 -2.57
C LEU A 70 5.60 1.05 -3.83
N PHE A 71 6.20 1.34 -4.97
CA PHE A 71 5.54 1.35 -6.28
C PHE A 71 6.38 0.63 -7.32
N ARG A 72 5.76 -0.24 -8.12
CA ARG A 72 6.39 -0.78 -9.32
C ARG A 72 5.98 0.07 -10.52
N LYS A 73 6.97 0.57 -11.25
CA LYS A 73 6.78 1.25 -12.53
C LYS A 73 7.00 0.25 -13.66
N CYS A 74 5.91 -0.12 -14.29
CA CYS A 74 5.86 -1.09 -15.38
C CYS A 74 5.57 -0.40 -16.71
N ALA A 75 5.78 -1.11 -17.82
CA ALA A 75 5.47 -0.61 -19.16
C ALA A 75 4.51 -1.54 -19.90
N ASP A 76 3.59 -0.94 -20.65
CA ASP A 76 2.78 -1.60 -21.66
C ASP A 76 2.86 -0.81 -22.98
N LYS A 77 2.16 -1.29 -24.01
CA LYS A 77 2.15 -0.68 -25.35
C LYS A 77 1.67 0.78 -25.37
N LYS A 78 0.87 1.19 -24.39
CA LYS A 78 0.37 2.57 -24.27
C LYS A 78 1.29 3.47 -23.47
N GLY A 79 2.33 2.94 -22.83
CA GLY A 79 3.32 3.67 -22.06
C GLY A 79 3.58 3.05 -20.70
N SER A 80 4.16 3.83 -19.78
CA SER A 80 4.41 3.39 -18.41
C SER A 80 3.19 3.56 -17.52
N PHE A 81 3.02 2.66 -16.56
CA PHE A 81 2.04 2.77 -15.50
C PHE A 81 2.67 2.41 -14.15
N MET A 82 2.07 2.90 -13.07
CA MET A 82 2.52 2.63 -11.71
C MET A 82 1.48 1.79 -10.97
N ALA A 83 1.95 0.85 -10.17
CA ALA A 83 1.14 0.07 -9.24
C ALA A 83 1.71 0.24 -7.83
N GLU A 84 0.86 0.61 -6.87
CA GLU A 84 1.26 0.52 -5.46
C GLU A 84 1.43 -0.95 -5.09
N THR A 85 2.57 -1.26 -4.47
CA THR A 85 3.02 -2.61 -4.15
C THR A 85 3.44 -2.76 -2.69
N THR A 86 3.26 -1.71 -1.86
CA THR A 86 3.64 -1.71 -0.43
C THR A 86 3.22 -2.98 0.31
N ALA A 87 1.96 -3.41 0.16
CA ALA A 87 1.45 -4.60 0.82
C ALA A 87 1.83 -5.92 0.12
N TRP A 88 2.27 -5.86 -1.14
CA TRP A 88 2.68 -7.01 -1.94
C TRP A 88 4.17 -7.35 -1.75
N GLU A 89 5.03 -6.34 -1.58
CA GLU A 89 6.48 -6.54 -1.34
C GLU A 89 6.77 -7.17 0.03
N GLY A 90 5.81 -7.17 0.96
CA GLY A 90 5.77 -8.02 2.17
C GLY A 90 7.04 -8.06 3.05
N LYS A 91 7.05 -7.32 4.17
CA LYS A 91 7.96 -7.43 5.34
C LYS A 91 9.49 -7.40 5.14
N ASP A 92 10.03 -7.50 3.93
CA ASP A 92 11.48 -7.40 3.65
C ASP A 92 11.98 -5.95 3.52
N TYR A 93 11.08 -4.97 3.64
CA TYR A 93 11.47 -3.58 3.89
C TYR A 93 11.42 -3.30 5.39
N PRO A 94 12.58 -3.25 6.08
CA PRO A 94 12.59 -2.80 7.46
C PRO A 94 12.13 -1.34 7.44
N ALA A 95 11.00 -1.07 8.11
CA ALA A 95 10.67 0.29 8.49
C ALA A 95 11.88 0.84 9.27
N VAL A 96 12.64 1.74 8.65
CA VAL A 96 13.71 2.46 9.33
C VAL A 96 13.06 3.19 10.51
N GLY A 97 13.27 2.70 11.73
CA GLY A 97 12.83 3.42 12.93
C GLY A 97 12.44 2.66 14.19
N GLN A 98 12.54 1.33 14.29
CA GLN A 98 12.34 0.66 15.60
C GLN A 98 13.67 0.12 16.15
N LYS A 99 14.34 0.94 16.97
CA LYS A 99 15.32 0.41 17.93
C LYS A 99 14.56 -0.51 18.88
N SER A 100 14.87 -1.81 18.80
CA SER A 100 14.46 -2.80 19.78
C SER A 100 15.24 -2.55 21.07
N ASP A 101 14.54 -2.10 22.11
CA ASP A 101 15.04 -2.19 23.48
C ASP A 101 14.76 -3.62 23.96
N ASP A 102 15.84 -4.31 24.33
CA ASP A 102 15.88 -5.72 24.70
C ASP A 102 15.27 -5.91 26.10
N GLY A 103 14.13 -6.60 26.19
CA GLY A 103 13.42 -6.80 27.45
C GLY A 103 12.42 -7.95 27.38
N LYS A 104 12.88 -9.14 27.75
CA LYS A 104 12.12 -10.35 28.18
C LYS A 104 10.66 -10.09 28.59
N ASP A 105 9.71 -10.82 28.01
CA ASP A 105 9.05 -11.98 28.64
C ASP A 105 8.00 -12.59 27.70
N GLY A 106 7.82 -13.90 27.77
CA GLY A 106 6.98 -14.68 26.86
C GLY A 106 5.49 -14.50 27.13
N LYS A 107 4.72 -14.33 26.05
CA LYS A 107 3.31 -14.74 25.94
C LYS A 107 2.86 -14.58 24.50
N ASP A 108 2.16 -15.60 24.00
CA ASP A 108 1.50 -15.70 22.68
C ASP A 108 1.08 -14.34 22.11
N LYS A 109 1.88 -13.81 21.18
CA LYS A 109 1.48 -12.66 20.37
C LYS A 109 0.91 -13.20 19.07
N ALA A 110 -0.40 -12.99 18.91
CA ALA A 110 -1.09 -13.14 17.63
C ALA A 110 -0.24 -12.53 16.51
N PRO A 111 -0.26 -13.12 15.29
CA PRO A 111 0.53 -12.62 14.17
C PRO A 111 0.34 -11.10 14.02
N PRO A 112 1.40 -10.32 13.76
CA PRO A 112 1.26 -8.88 13.59
C PRO A 112 0.19 -8.66 12.54
N GLN A 113 -0.90 -7.98 12.91
CA GLN A 113 -1.97 -7.66 11.99
C GLN A 113 -1.32 -7.00 10.79
N HIS A 114 -1.35 -7.72 9.67
CA HIS A 114 -0.97 -7.19 8.38
C HIS A 114 -1.84 -5.95 8.21
N TYR A 115 -1.23 -4.76 8.19
CA TYR A 115 -1.94 -3.49 8.13
C TYR A 115 -2.62 -3.39 6.76
N HIS A 116 -3.78 -4.01 6.64
CA HIS A 116 -4.71 -3.81 5.55
C HIS A 116 -5.25 -2.39 5.67
N TRP A 117 -4.86 -1.54 4.73
CA TRP A 117 -5.62 -0.35 4.38
C TRP A 117 -6.99 -0.74 3.80
N PRO A 118 -8.10 0.03 3.96
CA PRO A 118 -8.26 1.34 4.62
C PRO A 118 -9.18 1.32 5.86
N LEU A 119 -8.98 2.25 6.80
CA LEU A 119 -10.03 2.62 7.79
C LEU A 119 -10.40 4.12 7.81
N SER A 120 -10.05 4.87 6.76
CA SER A 120 -10.47 6.27 6.67
C SER A 120 -10.51 6.79 5.23
N TRP A 121 -11.45 6.31 4.43
CA TRP A 121 -12.40 7.29 3.90
C TRP A 121 -13.39 7.43 5.04
N ASN A 122 -13.44 8.59 5.71
CA ASN A 122 -14.39 8.82 6.80
C ASN A 122 -15.74 8.22 6.40
N SER A 123 -16.26 7.30 7.23
CA SER A 123 -17.52 6.59 7.01
C SER A 123 -18.55 7.48 6.31
N PRO A 124 -18.90 7.20 5.05
CA PRO A 124 -20.15 7.68 4.48
C PRO A 124 -21.09 6.47 4.45
N ASP A 125 -21.62 6.09 5.62
CA ASP A 125 -22.93 5.43 5.78
C ASP A 125 -23.10 4.90 7.21
N ALA A 126 -23.36 5.82 8.12
CA ALA A 126 -24.48 5.63 9.03
C ALA A 126 -25.65 6.44 8.44
N ALA A 127 -26.30 5.91 7.42
CA ALA A 127 -27.60 6.39 6.98
C ALA A 127 -28.55 5.20 6.88
N LYS A 128 -29.68 5.36 7.57
CA LYS A 128 -30.78 4.41 7.69
C LYS A 128 -31.65 4.45 6.44
#